data_AF-A0A8J7MET8-F1
#
_entry.id   AF-A0A8J7MET8-F1
#
_cell.length_a   1.000
_cell.length_b   1.000
_cell.length_c   1.000
_cell.angle_alpha   90.00
_cell.angle_beta   90.00
_cell.angle_gamma   90.00
#
_symmetry.space_group_name_H-M   'P 1'
#
loop_
_entity.id
_entity.type
_entity.pdbx_description
1 polymer ?
#
loop_
_entity_poly.entity_id
_entity_poly.type
_entity_poly.pdbx_seq_one_letter_code
_entity_poly.pdbx_strand_id
1 'polypeptide(L)'
;MSDQPTDTQSNESVPARKKANPWKWLCFLMMLGLAASIALCAALYSTTYRAIIRKWMADDPQVEQVTIEQLENDRLKEIQVVEQIAREEEEKKEAEPALVTPQASQEEAEQEVRYPQVHTASSGGDVKRLSKGFQLKTEVLLEQGDIASRERIKDDSYQAFYQLRVKTPAASKTITELEEVNEHLGKILPDLSKMLETAQVSRFYFDIYENKVERLKKNALQLNELITKHNFFDCETILNLKHPVSGQKVLLLQGDMDVVSDGSDGDRLPTMPDKIVTSSNYQPMTSYGWRKTSKTPNPLIKGWKGRIANANKELADSKTTKARADWLKMRIEKIKREIEDMEARSYLIAEYDPFVVMPINMVVNRDDEYAARVGDYCVVIYGDTLYPAIVGDAGPSFKVGEASLRMAKQLDERANPYRRPVSDLTVTYLVFPRSVEKPNSAPNYDHWRNMCQEFIDSIGGLGEGYQLFEWQNTLPPLPGSEPPASSSEAPTEGSETSAPAETKAAE
;
A
#
# COMPACT_ATOMS: atom_id res chain seq x y z
N MET A 1 33.24 63.94 83.53
CA MET A 1 32.79 63.55 84.87
C MET A 1 31.98 62.26 84.69
N SER A 2 32.61 61.13 85.05
CA SER A 2 32.06 59.80 85.45
C SER A 2 30.76 59.28 84.80
N ASP A 3 30.56 58.02 84.46
CA ASP A 3 31.33 56.78 84.31
C ASP A 3 30.28 55.78 83.74
N GLN A 4 30.72 54.73 83.06
CA GLN A 4 29.92 53.56 82.64
C GLN A 4 29.38 52.74 83.87
N PRO A 5 28.71 51.55 83.80
CA PRO A 5 28.66 50.53 82.72
C PRO A 5 27.45 49.54 82.62
N THR A 6 27.52 48.61 81.63
CA THR A 6 27.25 47.13 81.66
C THR A 6 25.90 46.54 82.13
N ASP A 7 25.45 45.32 81.77
CA ASP A 7 25.77 44.32 80.75
C ASP A 7 24.59 43.31 80.66
N THR A 8 24.66 42.54 79.59
CA THR A 8 23.88 41.43 79.06
C THR A 8 23.77 40.18 79.96
N GLN A 9 22.65 39.44 79.89
CA GLN A 9 22.67 37.95 79.88
C GLN A 9 21.41 37.30 79.26
N SER A 10 21.67 36.13 78.68
CA SER A 10 20.96 35.27 77.73
C SER A 10 19.80 34.41 78.27
N ASN A 11 18.89 33.98 77.37
CA ASN A 11 18.26 32.66 77.52
C ASN A 11 17.93 32.03 76.14
N GLU A 12 18.57 30.89 75.85
CA GLU A 12 18.32 30.02 74.70
C GLU A 12 17.01 29.22 74.90
N SER A 13 16.28 28.96 73.81
CA SER A 13 15.07 28.12 73.81
C SER A 13 15.34 26.79 73.10
N VAL A 14 15.04 25.69 73.80
CA VAL A 14 15.13 24.31 73.31
C VAL A 14 13.99 24.01 72.32
N PRO A 15 14.24 23.42 71.12
CA PRO A 15 13.16 23.03 70.24
C PRO A 15 12.51 21.70 70.70
N ALA A 16 11.21 21.74 70.92
CA ALA A 16 10.41 20.58 71.30
C ALA A 16 10.41 19.49 70.21
N ARG A 17 10.78 18.26 70.58
CA ARG A 17 10.61 17.04 69.77
C ARG A 17 9.13 16.85 69.43
N LYS A 18 8.74 17.13 68.18
CA LYS A 18 7.40 16.82 67.66
C LYS A 18 7.16 15.31 67.74
N LYS A 19 6.25 14.87 68.62
CA LYS A 19 5.75 13.49 68.66
C LYS A 19 5.14 13.18 67.30
N ALA A 20 5.70 12.20 66.60
CA ALA A 20 5.17 11.72 65.33
C ALA A 20 3.73 11.26 65.54
N ASN A 21 2.80 11.89 64.82
CA ASN A 21 1.38 11.60 64.96
C ASN A 21 1.11 10.21 64.34
N PRO A 22 0.78 9.17 65.15
CA PRO A 22 0.69 7.79 64.66
C PRO A 22 -0.37 7.64 63.56
N TRP A 23 -1.35 8.53 63.54
CA TRP A 23 -2.40 8.57 62.53
C TRP A 23 -1.90 9.02 61.16
N LYS A 24 -0.87 9.88 61.09
CA LYS A 24 -0.23 10.26 59.82
C LYS A 24 0.61 9.12 59.24
N TRP A 25 1.25 8.32 60.11
CA TRP A 25 1.98 7.12 59.70
C TRP A 25 1.04 6.01 59.24
N LEU A 26 -0.10 5.83 59.91
CA LEU A 26 -1.13 4.88 59.50
C LEU A 26 -1.77 5.27 58.16
N CYS A 27 -2.07 6.56 57.95
CA CYS A 27 -2.57 7.06 56.66
C CYS A 27 -1.53 6.91 55.54
N PHE A 28 -0.25 7.15 55.83
CA PHE A 28 0.83 6.97 54.85
C PHE A 28 1.01 5.50 54.46
N LEU A 29 0.92 4.57 55.43
CA LEU A 29 0.95 3.13 55.17
C LEU A 29 -0.28 2.65 54.40
N MET A 30 -1.48 3.18 54.69
CA MET A 30 -2.69 2.90 53.91
C MET A 30 -2.58 3.42 52.48
N MET A 31 -2.03 4.62 52.28
CA MET A 31 -1.81 5.20 50.94
C MET A 31 -0.76 4.42 50.15
N LEU A 32 0.31 3.94 50.80
CA LEU A 32 1.28 3.03 50.18
C LEU A 32 0.66 1.68 49.82
N GLY A 33 -0.18 1.13 50.69
CA GLY A 33 -0.93 -0.11 50.41
C GLY A 33 -1.90 0.04 49.25
N LEU A 34 -2.58 1.20 49.15
CA LEU A 34 -3.47 1.53 48.04
C LEU A 34 -2.69 1.76 46.74
N ALA A 35 -1.56 2.46 46.78
CA ALA A 35 -0.71 2.67 45.62
C ALA A 35 -0.09 1.34 45.13
N ALA A 36 0.31 0.46 46.05
CA ALA A 36 0.78 -0.89 45.72
C ALA A 36 -0.33 -1.77 45.16
N SER A 37 -1.57 -1.67 45.67
CA SER A 37 -2.71 -2.42 45.11
C SER A 37 -3.11 -1.91 43.74
N ILE A 38 -3.06 -0.58 43.51
CA ILE A 38 -3.30 0.02 42.18
C ILE A 38 -2.19 -0.37 41.21
N ALA A 39 -0.92 -0.37 41.63
CA ALA A 39 0.20 -0.80 40.80
C ALA A 39 0.14 -2.31 40.49
N LEU A 40 -0.26 -3.14 41.46
CA LEU A 40 -0.45 -4.58 41.26
C LEU A 40 -1.67 -4.86 40.37
N CYS A 41 -2.78 -4.14 40.57
CA CYS A 41 -3.94 -4.19 39.69
C CYS A 41 -3.59 -3.71 38.28
N ALA A 42 -2.79 -2.66 38.11
CA ALA A 42 -2.33 -2.18 36.81
C ALA A 42 -1.34 -3.14 36.15
N ALA A 43 -0.47 -3.80 36.93
CA ALA A 43 0.44 -4.84 36.44
C ALA A 43 -0.34 -6.09 36.01
N LEU A 44 -1.32 -6.54 36.81
CA LEU A 44 -2.22 -7.65 36.50
C LEU A 44 -3.16 -7.32 35.34
N TYR A 45 -3.67 -6.08 35.25
CA TYR A 45 -4.37 -5.58 34.07
C TYR A 45 -3.43 -5.56 32.88
N SER A 46 -2.17 -5.15 33.02
CA SER A 46 -1.23 -5.11 31.89
C SER A 46 -0.85 -6.50 31.40
N THR A 47 -0.74 -7.51 32.26
CA THR A 47 -0.39 -8.87 31.85
C THR A 47 -1.60 -9.61 31.27
N THR A 48 -2.79 -9.42 31.85
CA THR A 48 -4.04 -9.95 31.27
C THR A 48 -4.43 -9.22 29.98
N TYR A 49 -4.26 -7.90 29.90
CA TYR A 49 -4.48 -7.11 28.69
C TYR A 49 -3.44 -7.40 27.61
N ARG A 50 -2.15 -7.63 27.96
CA ARG A 50 -1.14 -8.12 27.01
C ARG A 50 -1.41 -9.55 26.56
N ALA A 51 -1.96 -10.42 27.42
CA ALA A 51 -2.37 -11.77 27.04
C ALA A 51 -3.62 -11.74 26.14
N ILE A 52 -4.57 -10.85 26.43
CA ILE A 52 -5.77 -10.60 25.60
C ILE A 52 -5.36 -9.99 24.26
N ILE A 53 -4.44 -9.02 24.22
CA ILE A 53 -3.88 -8.45 22.99
C ILE A 53 -3.08 -9.49 22.22
N ARG A 54 -2.22 -10.30 22.86
CA ARG A 54 -1.52 -11.40 22.18
C ARG A 54 -2.49 -12.44 21.63
N LYS A 55 -3.58 -12.72 22.33
CA LYS A 55 -4.65 -13.60 21.85
C LYS A 55 -5.45 -12.93 20.72
N TRP A 56 -5.71 -11.62 20.80
CA TRP A 56 -6.35 -10.82 19.74
C TRP A 56 -5.47 -10.69 18.48
N MET A 57 -4.15 -10.59 18.64
CA MET A 57 -3.17 -10.53 17.56
C MET A 57 -2.87 -11.90 16.97
N ALA A 58 -2.96 -12.97 17.77
CA ALA A 58 -2.84 -14.35 17.29
C ALA A 58 -4.13 -14.87 16.63
N ASP A 59 -5.30 -14.36 17.04
CA ASP A 59 -6.63 -14.74 16.53
C ASP A 59 -7.26 -13.66 15.63
N ASP A 60 -6.51 -12.71 15.06
CA ASP A 60 -7.10 -11.71 14.15
C ASP A 60 -7.54 -12.37 12.82
N PRO A 61 -8.86 -12.56 12.57
CA PRO A 61 -9.33 -13.16 11.34
C PRO A 61 -9.26 -12.18 10.16
N GLN A 62 -8.94 -10.90 10.39
CA GLN A 62 -8.88 -9.90 9.33
C GLN A 62 -7.56 -9.94 8.54
N VAL A 63 -6.46 -10.39 9.15
CA VAL A 63 -5.17 -10.53 8.45
C VAL A 63 -5.15 -11.77 7.54
N GLU A 64 -5.95 -12.79 7.84
CA GLU A 64 -6.05 -14.02 7.02
C GLU A 64 -7.16 -13.94 5.94
N GLN A 65 -8.15 -13.06 6.11
CA GLN A 65 -9.23 -12.87 5.13
C GLN A 65 -8.84 -12.07 3.89
N VAL A 66 -7.82 -11.20 3.96
CA VAL A 66 -7.35 -10.43 2.79
C VAL A 66 -6.66 -11.32 1.76
N THR A 67 -6.19 -12.52 2.14
CA THR A 67 -5.59 -13.47 1.21
C THR A 67 -6.58 -14.43 0.54
N ILE A 68 -7.67 -14.85 1.19
CA ILE A 68 -8.59 -15.85 0.61
C ILE A 68 -9.47 -15.25 -0.47
N GLU A 69 -10.00 -14.04 -0.29
CA GLU A 69 -10.83 -13.36 -1.29
C GLU A 69 -10.01 -13.02 -2.55
N GLN A 70 -8.75 -12.61 -2.39
CA GLN A 70 -7.81 -12.40 -3.51
C GLN A 70 -7.43 -13.73 -4.20
N LEU A 71 -7.12 -14.79 -3.44
CA LEU A 71 -6.80 -16.11 -3.99
C LEU A 71 -7.99 -16.75 -4.73
N GLU A 72 -9.21 -16.60 -4.21
CA GLU A 72 -10.43 -17.08 -4.87
C GLU A 72 -10.73 -16.27 -6.14
N ASN A 73 -10.56 -14.95 -6.10
CA ASN A 73 -10.74 -14.08 -7.26
C ASN A 73 -9.68 -14.33 -8.35
N ASP A 74 -8.44 -14.64 -7.96
CA ASP A 74 -7.38 -15.01 -8.91
C ASP A 74 -7.58 -16.41 -9.49
N ARG A 75 -8.06 -17.38 -8.69
CA ARG A 75 -8.50 -18.69 -9.21
C ARG A 75 -9.66 -18.58 -10.21
N LEU A 76 -10.61 -17.67 -9.98
CA LEU A 76 -11.72 -17.44 -10.91
C LEU A 76 -11.25 -16.81 -12.23
N LYS A 77 -10.25 -15.92 -12.19
CA LYS A 77 -9.62 -15.39 -13.41
C LYS A 77 -8.88 -16.47 -14.19
N GLU A 78 -8.16 -17.36 -13.52
CA GLU A 78 -7.46 -18.49 -14.18
C GLU A 78 -8.46 -19.42 -14.90
N ILE A 79 -9.61 -19.73 -14.28
CA ILE A 79 -10.66 -20.54 -14.91
C ILE A 79 -11.22 -19.86 -16.16
N GLN A 80 -11.48 -18.55 -16.12
CA GLN A 80 -12.00 -17.80 -17.27
C GLN A 80 -11.01 -17.76 -18.44
N VAL A 81 -9.71 -17.62 -18.17
CA VAL A 81 -8.66 -17.64 -19.20
C VAL A 81 -8.56 -19.04 -19.84
N VAL A 82 -8.65 -20.11 -19.05
CA VAL A 82 -8.64 -21.49 -19.57
C VAL A 82 -9.87 -21.76 -20.44
N GLU A 83 -11.06 -21.28 -20.05
CA GLU A 83 -12.27 -21.41 -20.87
C GLU A 83 -12.19 -20.61 -22.18
N GLN A 84 -11.54 -19.43 -22.18
CA GLN A 84 -11.31 -18.67 -23.42
C GLN A 84 -10.37 -19.41 -24.37
N ILE A 85 -9.27 -19.96 -23.87
CA ILE A 85 -8.31 -20.74 -24.67
C ILE A 85 -8.98 -21.99 -25.27
N ALA A 86 -9.83 -22.68 -24.50
CA ALA A 86 -10.56 -23.85 -24.99
C ALA A 86 -11.53 -23.51 -26.13
N ARG A 87 -12.22 -22.34 -26.06
CA ARG A 87 -13.08 -21.88 -27.16
C ARG A 87 -12.31 -21.49 -28.42
N GLU A 88 -11.15 -20.84 -28.25
CA GLU A 88 -10.27 -20.51 -29.38
C GLU A 88 -9.69 -21.78 -30.06
N GLU A 89 -9.46 -22.86 -29.30
CA GLU A 89 -9.05 -24.16 -29.84
C GLU A 89 -10.19 -24.91 -30.56
N GLU A 90 -11.43 -24.79 -30.07
CA GLU A 90 -12.62 -25.34 -30.76
C GLU A 90 -12.91 -24.59 -32.07
N GLU A 91 -12.83 -23.24 -32.08
CA GLU A 91 -12.97 -22.44 -33.30
C GLU A 91 -11.88 -22.74 -34.34
N LYS A 92 -10.66 -23.08 -33.89
CA LYS A 92 -9.58 -23.54 -34.79
C LYS A 92 -9.81 -24.94 -35.35
N LYS A 93 -10.48 -25.83 -34.61
CA LYS A 93 -10.81 -27.19 -35.09
C LYS A 93 -11.95 -27.20 -36.10
N GLU A 94 -12.86 -26.24 -36.07
CA GLU A 94 -13.94 -26.11 -37.08
C GLU A 94 -13.50 -25.47 -38.40
N ALA A 95 -12.26 -24.95 -38.49
CA ALA A 95 -11.78 -24.19 -39.65
C ALA A 95 -10.83 -24.96 -40.61
N GLU A 96 -10.68 -26.28 -40.51
CA GLU A 96 -9.85 -27.05 -41.46
C GLU A 96 -10.60 -27.41 -42.75
N PRO A 97 -10.07 -27.07 -43.96
CA PRO A 97 -10.64 -27.52 -45.21
C PRO A 97 -10.19 -28.96 -45.55
N ALA A 98 -11.15 -29.76 -46.02
CA ALA A 98 -10.96 -31.15 -46.46
C ALA A 98 -9.93 -31.26 -47.60
N LEU A 99 -8.95 -32.17 -47.45
CA LEU A 99 -7.95 -32.49 -48.46
C LEU A 99 -8.05 -33.96 -48.91
N VAL A 100 -8.61 -34.09 -50.13
CA VAL A 100 -8.21 -34.91 -51.29
C VAL A 100 -7.30 -36.14 -51.06
N THR A 101 -7.81 -37.28 -51.53
CA THR A 101 -7.14 -38.59 -51.66
C THR A 101 -6.08 -38.61 -52.76
N PRO A 102 -5.00 -39.39 -52.59
CA PRO A 102 -4.45 -40.15 -53.71
C PRO A 102 -4.24 -41.65 -53.40
N GLN A 103 -4.38 -42.47 -54.45
CA GLN A 103 -4.23 -43.92 -54.45
C GLN A 103 -2.76 -44.41 -54.51
N ALA A 104 -2.57 -45.58 -53.88
CA ALA A 104 -1.78 -46.76 -54.27
C ALA A 104 -0.24 -46.68 -54.48
N SER A 105 0.50 -47.44 -53.66
CA SER A 105 1.33 -48.59 -54.09
C SER A 105 1.99 -49.28 -52.89
N GLN A 106 2.01 -50.62 -52.90
CA GLN A 106 2.74 -51.47 -51.95
C GLN A 106 4.23 -51.56 -52.36
N GLU A 107 5.14 -51.51 -51.39
CA GLU A 107 6.45 -52.16 -51.49
C GLU A 107 6.99 -52.43 -50.07
N GLU A 108 7.21 -53.72 -49.77
CA GLU A 108 7.90 -54.21 -48.58
C GLU A 108 9.38 -53.84 -48.67
N ALA A 109 9.93 -53.22 -47.63
CA ALA A 109 11.35 -53.14 -47.38
C ALA A 109 11.63 -53.37 -45.89
N GLU A 110 12.60 -54.24 -45.64
CA GLU A 110 12.98 -54.86 -44.37
C GLU A 110 13.01 -53.91 -43.17
N GLN A 111 12.32 -54.30 -42.09
CA GLN A 111 12.54 -53.71 -40.77
C GLN A 111 13.95 -54.07 -40.29
N GLU A 112 14.90 -53.13 -40.39
CA GLU A 112 16.06 -53.14 -39.51
C GLU A 112 15.57 -53.13 -38.06
N VAL A 113 15.82 -54.22 -37.34
CA VAL A 113 15.67 -54.26 -35.88
C VAL A 113 16.71 -53.29 -35.31
N ARG A 114 16.33 -52.03 -35.15
CA ARG A 114 17.10 -51.07 -34.36
C ARG A 114 17.04 -51.52 -32.92
N TYR A 115 18.13 -52.10 -32.43
CA TYR A 115 18.33 -52.27 -31.00
C TYR A 115 18.17 -50.89 -30.33
N PRO A 116 17.36 -50.75 -29.27
CA PRO A 116 17.21 -49.47 -28.59
C PRO A 116 18.58 -49.05 -28.07
N GLN A 117 19.03 -47.86 -28.49
CA GLN A 117 20.24 -47.29 -27.91
C GLN A 117 19.97 -47.02 -26.43
N VAL A 118 20.95 -47.31 -25.57
CA VAL A 118 20.87 -46.93 -24.16
C VAL A 118 20.79 -45.41 -24.10
N HIS A 119 19.61 -44.89 -23.77
CA HIS A 119 19.33 -43.45 -23.74
C HIS A 119 19.87 -42.82 -22.45
N THR A 120 21.17 -42.90 -22.19
CA THR A 120 21.84 -42.04 -21.20
C THR A 120 22.19 -40.72 -21.88
N ALA A 121 21.16 -39.95 -22.25
CA ALA A 121 21.33 -38.60 -22.75
C ALA A 121 20.88 -37.64 -21.65
N SER A 122 21.81 -36.87 -21.09
CA SER A 122 21.45 -35.71 -20.29
C SER A 122 20.95 -34.63 -21.25
N SER A 123 19.70 -34.20 -21.08
CA SER A 123 19.20 -33.01 -21.74
C SER A 123 19.07 -31.91 -20.69
N GLY A 124 19.96 -30.93 -20.77
CA GLY A 124 19.92 -29.70 -20.00
C GLY A 124 19.78 -28.53 -20.96
N GLY A 125 18.60 -27.91 -21.00
CA GLY A 125 18.37 -26.67 -21.73
C GLY A 125 18.28 -25.49 -20.77
N ASP A 126 18.71 -24.31 -21.21
CA ASP A 126 18.59 -23.08 -20.42
C ASP A 126 17.14 -22.56 -20.36
N VAL A 127 16.74 -22.32 -19.11
CA VAL A 127 15.76 -21.35 -18.58
C VAL A 127 14.47 -21.13 -19.39
N LYS A 128 13.42 -21.91 -19.07
CA LYS A 128 12.06 -21.38 -19.21
C LYS A 128 11.85 -20.30 -18.14
N ARG A 129 11.69 -19.04 -18.55
CA ARG A 129 11.22 -17.97 -17.66
C ARG A 129 9.77 -18.28 -17.29
N LEU A 130 9.52 -18.58 -16.02
CA LEU A 130 8.17 -18.80 -15.51
C LEU A 130 7.46 -17.45 -15.33
N SER A 131 6.13 -17.46 -15.34
CA SER A 131 5.28 -16.25 -15.23
C SER A 131 5.58 -15.38 -14.00
N LYS A 132 6.13 -15.97 -12.93
CA LYS A 132 6.52 -15.26 -11.70
C LYS A 132 7.90 -14.60 -11.75
N GLY A 133 8.65 -14.77 -12.85
CA GLY A 133 9.89 -14.04 -13.13
C GLY A 133 11.18 -14.65 -12.57
N PHE A 134 11.13 -15.82 -11.94
CA PHE A 134 12.34 -16.56 -11.57
C PHE A 134 12.81 -17.48 -12.70
N GLN A 135 14.13 -17.73 -12.72
CA GLN A 135 14.76 -18.64 -13.67
C GLN A 135 14.77 -20.04 -13.08
N LEU A 136 14.16 -21.00 -13.78
CA LEU A 136 14.22 -22.41 -13.40
C LEU A 136 15.28 -23.09 -14.27
N LYS A 137 16.38 -23.51 -13.65
CA LYS A 137 17.33 -24.41 -14.29
C LYS A 137 16.84 -25.85 -14.07
N THR A 138 16.41 -26.50 -15.14
CA THR A 138 15.99 -27.90 -15.13
C THR A 138 17.03 -28.73 -15.83
N GLU A 139 17.53 -29.76 -15.15
CA GLU A 139 18.45 -30.74 -15.71
C GLU A 139 17.83 -32.12 -15.55
N VAL A 140 17.68 -32.85 -16.65
CA VAL A 140 17.26 -34.25 -16.62
C VAL A 140 18.52 -35.09 -16.75
N LEU A 141 18.91 -35.71 -15.63
CA LEU A 141 20.03 -36.64 -15.57
C LEU A 141 19.49 -38.05 -15.68
N LEU A 142 19.89 -38.75 -16.75
CA LEU A 142 19.54 -40.15 -16.97
C LEU A 142 20.76 -41.03 -16.69
N GLU A 143 20.72 -41.77 -15.60
CA GLU A 143 21.75 -42.72 -15.20
C GLU A 143 21.28 -44.15 -15.43
N GLN A 144 22.20 -45.05 -15.78
CA GLN A 144 21.87 -46.45 -16.00
C GLN A 144 21.65 -47.17 -14.66
N GLY A 145 20.40 -47.50 -14.36
CA GLY A 145 20.00 -48.33 -13.22
C GLY A 145 19.99 -49.84 -13.49
N ASP A 146 19.59 -50.62 -12.48
CA ASP A 146 19.31 -52.06 -12.53
C ASP A 146 17.94 -52.33 -13.23
N ILE A 147 17.48 -53.58 -13.22
CA ILE A 147 16.17 -53.95 -13.75
C ILE A 147 15.05 -53.16 -13.07
N ALA A 148 14.01 -52.81 -13.84
CA ALA A 148 12.92 -51.97 -13.38
C ALA A 148 12.20 -52.49 -12.11
N SER A 149 12.17 -53.80 -11.89
CA SER A 149 11.59 -54.39 -10.67
C SER A 149 12.35 -54.04 -9.40
N ARG A 150 13.65 -53.75 -9.51
CA ARG A 150 14.51 -53.31 -8.40
C ARG A 150 14.56 -51.80 -8.29
N GLU A 151 14.60 -51.06 -9.40
CA GLU A 151 14.65 -49.59 -9.34
C GLU A 151 13.35 -48.98 -8.81
N ARG A 152 12.18 -49.52 -9.20
CA ARG A 152 10.88 -48.94 -8.79
C ARG A 152 10.59 -48.94 -7.28
N ILE A 153 11.35 -49.70 -6.49
CA ILE A 153 11.21 -49.78 -5.03
C ILE A 153 12.24 -48.93 -4.28
N LYS A 154 13.18 -48.28 -4.98
CA LYS A 154 14.12 -47.34 -4.35
C LYS A 154 13.60 -45.92 -4.51
N ASP A 155 13.72 -45.13 -3.45
CA ASP A 155 13.27 -43.74 -3.40
C ASP A 155 14.17 -42.78 -4.20
N ASP A 156 15.35 -43.24 -4.63
CA ASP A 156 16.33 -42.48 -5.40
C ASP A 156 16.28 -42.71 -6.92
N SER A 157 15.52 -43.70 -7.38
CA SER A 157 15.40 -44.03 -8.81
C SER A 157 14.63 -43.01 -9.63
N TYR A 158 13.87 -42.11 -9.00
CA TYR A 158 13.07 -41.09 -9.68
C TYR A 158 12.88 -39.84 -8.81
N GLN A 159 13.87 -38.95 -8.83
CA GLN A 159 13.92 -37.75 -8.00
C GLN A 159 13.90 -36.47 -8.83
N ALA A 160 13.33 -35.41 -8.26
CA ALA A 160 13.44 -34.04 -8.77
C ALA A 160 13.88 -33.12 -7.63
N PHE A 161 14.88 -32.29 -7.90
CA PHE A 161 15.40 -31.31 -6.95
C PHE A 161 14.90 -29.92 -7.30
N TYR A 162 14.30 -29.25 -6.32
CA TYR A 162 13.92 -27.85 -6.42
C TYR A 162 14.71 -27.04 -5.38
N GLN A 163 15.42 -26.00 -5.84
CA GLN A 163 16.09 -25.06 -4.96
C GLN A 163 15.81 -23.63 -5.43
N LEU A 164 15.10 -22.87 -4.61
CA LEU A 164 14.88 -21.46 -4.84
C LEU A 164 16.00 -20.64 -4.19
N ARG A 165 16.76 -19.91 -5.02
CA ARG A 165 17.82 -19.00 -4.55
C ARG A 165 17.36 -17.56 -4.74
N VAL A 166 17.19 -16.83 -3.65
CA VAL A 166 16.82 -15.41 -3.66
C VAL A 166 17.85 -14.61 -2.88
N LYS A 167 18.24 -13.46 -3.42
CA LYS A 167 19.09 -12.49 -2.72
C LYS A 167 18.20 -11.46 -2.03
N THR A 168 18.45 -11.21 -0.76
CA THR A 168 17.83 -10.08 -0.04
C THR A 168 18.65 -8.82 -0.33
N PRO A 169 18.06 -7.72 -0.78
CA PRO A 169 18.80 -6.51 -1.13
C PRO A 169 19.26 -5.75 0.12
N ALA A 170 20.30 -4.93 -0.05
CA ALA A 170 20.73 -3.96 0.94
C ALA A 170 20.10 -2.60 0.62
N ALA A 171 19.77 -1.82 1.64
CA ALA A 171 19.21 -0.48 1.48
C ALA A 171 20.29 0.52 1.03
N SER A 172 19.94 1.41 0.10
CA SER A 172 20.71 2.62 -0.25
C SER A 172 20.81 3.56 0.95
N LYS A 173 21.97 4.20 1.12
CA LYS A 173 22.30 5.06 2.27
C LYS A 173 23.01 6.36 1.88
N THR A 174 23.58 6.41 0.69
CA THR A 174 24.37 7.54 0.21
C THR A 174 23.64 8.29 -0.88
N ILE A 175 23.99 9.56 -1.09
CA ILE A 175 23.37 10.36 -2.15
C ILE A 175 23.58 9.74 -3.53
N THR A 176 24.77 9.19 -3.80
CA THR A 176 25.08 8.51 -5.06
C THR A 176 24.16 7.32 -5.31
N GLU A 177 23.93 6.47 -4.29
CA GLU A 177 23.01 5.33 -4.44
C GLU A 177 21.55 5.80 -4.61
N LEU A 178 21.10 6.85 -3.90
CA LEU A 178 19.75 7.39 -4.10
C LEU A 178 19.58 8.03 -5.49
N GLU A 179 20.66 8.56 -6.06
CA GLU A 179 20.68 9.15 -7.41
C GLU A 179 20.71 8.08 -8.53
N GLU A 180 21.03 6.82 -8.23
CA GLU A 180 20.82 5.71 -9.17
C GLU A 180 19.32 5.47 -9.45
N VAL A 181 18.46 5.79 -8.47
CA VAL A 181 16.99 5.75 -8.60
C VAL A 181 16.45 7.02 -9.25
N ASN A 182 16.95 8.19 -8.82
CA ASN A 182 16.56 9.48 -9.39
C ASN A 182 17.77 10.44 -9.41
N GLU A 183 18.36 10.61 -10.59
CA GLU A 183 19.58 11.41 -10.81
C GLU A 183 19.45 12.90 -10.45
N HIS A 184 18.23 13.39 -10.28
CA HIS A 184 17.95 14.78 -9.95
C HIS A 184 17.79 15.02 -8.45
N LEU A 185 17.76 13.96 -7.62
CA LEU A 185 17.35 14.06 -6.23
C LEU A 185 18.22 15.02 -5.40
N GLY A 186 19.55 15.00 -5.58
CA GLY A 186 20.46 15.94 -4.91
C GLY A 186 20.28 17.40 -5.36
N LYS A 187 19.81 17.63 -6.60
CA LYS A 187 19.47 18.98 -7.09
C LYS A 187 18.13 19.45 -6.54
N ILE A 188 17.14 18.55 -6.47
CA ILE A 188 15.80 18.84 -5.97
C ILE A 188 15.84 19.18 -4.47
N LEU A 189 16.64 18.45 -3.68
CA LEU A 189 16.76 18.58 -2.22
C LEU A 189 18.22 18.87 -1.82
N PRO A 190 18.67 20.14 -1.88
CA PRO A 190 20.09 20.49 -1.68
C PRO A 190 20.68 20.03 -0.33
N ASP A 191 19.86 19.98 0.72
CA ASP A 191 20.29 19.59 2.07
C ASP A 191 20.12 18.09 2.35
N LEU A 192 19.68 17.29 1.37
CA LEU A 192 19.55 15.84 1.52
C LEU A 192 20.88 15.18 1.90
N SER A 193 21.99 15.57 1.27
CA SER A 193 23.31 15.01 1.60
C SER A 193 23.69 15.23 3.06
N LYS A 194 23.35 16.38 3.65
CA LYS A 194 23.59 16.68 5.07
C LYS A 194 22.72 15.82 5.97
N MET A 195 21.46 15.58 5.58
CA MET A 195 20.55 14.70 6.31
C MET A 195 21.04 13.24 6.31
N LEU A 196 21.66 12.80 5.22
CA LEU A 196 22.19 11.44 5.08
C LEU A 196 23.38 11.14 6.01
N GLU A 197 24.14 12.16 6.46
CA GLU A 197 25.26 11.98 7.39
C GLU A 197 24.84 11.33 8.72
N THR A 198 23.60 11.56 9.16
CA THR A 198 23.04 11.00 10.40
C THR A 198 21.86 10.06 10.16
N ALA A 199 21.54 9.78 8.89
CA ALA A 199 20.44 8.93 8.52
C ALA A 199 20.64 7.49 9.00
N GLN A 200 19.53 6.84 9.29
CA GLN A 200 19.51 5.42 9.64
C GLN A 200 18.56 4.69 8.70
N VAL A 201 18.93 3.47 8.29
CA VAL A 201 17.98 2.58 7.63
C VAL A 201 16.85 2.31 8.62
N SER A 202 15.63 2.60 8.18
CA SER A 202 14.44 2.45 9.00
C SER A 202 14.19 0.98 9.32
N ARG A 203 13.67 0.69 10.52
CA ARG A 203 13.27 -0.68 10.87
C ARG A 203 12.25 -1.26 9.90
N PHE A 204 11.40 -0.40 9.33
CA PHE A 204 10.36 -0.80 8.38
C PHE A 204 10.92 -1.43 7.11
N TYR A 205 12.15 -1.05 6.69
CA TYR A 205 12.84 -1.73 5.58
C TYR A 205 13.08 -3.20 5.90
N PHE A 206 13.59 -3.48 7.11
CA PHE A 206 13.85 -4.85 7.55
C PHE A 206 12.54 -5.62 7.74
N ASP A 207 11.53 -5.02 8.36
CA ASP A 207 10.21 -5.65 8.57
C ASP A 207 9.57 -6.07 7.24
N ILE A 208 9.63 -5.21 6.20
CA ILE A 208 9.10 -5.53 4.87
C ILE A 208 9.81 -6.75 4.29
N TYR A 209 11.15 -6.77 4.31
CA TYR A 209 11.90 -7.89 3.75
C TYR A 209 11.77 -9.18 4.56
N GLU A 210 11.63 -9.08 5.89
CA GLU A 210 11.31 -10.22 6.75
C GLU A 210 9.95 -10.81 6.35
N ASN A 211 8.91 -9.98 6.25
CA ASN A 211 7.58 -10.41 5.83
C ASN A 211 7.59 -11.05 4.42
N LYS A 212 8.35 -10.48 3.48
CA LYS A 212 8.52 -11.05 2.13
C LYS A 212 9.20 -12.42 2.16
N VAL A 213 10.26 -12.57 2.95
CA VAL A 213 10.99 -13.84 3.10
C VAL A 213 10.11 -14.90 3.77
N GLU A 214 9.35 -14.53 4.81
CA GLU A 214 8.41 -15.45 5.44
C GLU A 214 7.32 -15.91 4.49
N ARG A 215 6.74 -14.99 3.71
CA ARG A 215 5.77 -15.33 2.66
C ARG A 215 6.37 -16.24 1.60
N LEU A 216 7.60 -15.98 1.17
CA LEU A 216 8.32 -16.82 0.21
C LEU A 216 8.52 -18.24 0.75
N LYS A 217 8.91 -18.38 2.02
CA LYS A 217 9.08 -19.67 2.70
C LYS A 217 7.75 -20.42 2.81
N LYS A 218 6.68 -19.74 3.22
CA LYS A 218 5.33 -20.32 3.35
C LYS A 218 4.84 -20.90 2.03
N ASN A 219 5.09 -20.20 0.92
CA ASN A 219 4.59 -20.57 -0.40
C ASN A 219 5.63 -21.32 -1.26
N ALA A 220 6.78 -21.70 -0.69
CA ALA A 220 7.89 -22.32 -1.43
C ALA A 220 7.50 -23.61 -2.17
N LEU A 221 6.52 -24.34 -1.63
CA LEU A 221 6.00 -25.59 -2.20
C LEU A 221 4.86 -25.36 -3.21
N GLN A 222 4.33 -24.14 -3.29
CA GLN A 222 3.23 -23.74 -4.16
C GLN A 222 3.74 -22.71 -5.17
N LEU A 223 4.43 -23.20 -6.21
CA LEU A 223 5.12 -22.33 -7.18
C LEU A 223 4.21 -21.27 -7.84
N ASN A 224 2.91 -21.56 -7.96
CA ASN A 224 1.88 -20.66 -8.46
C ASN A 224 1.54 -19.50 -7.49
N GLU A 225 1.77 -19.69 -6.20
CA GLU A 225 1.48 -18.72 -5.13
C GLU A 225 2.73 -17.95 -4.64
N LEU A 226 3.88 -18.20 -5.27
CA LEU A 226 5.10 -17.46 -4.99
C LEU A 226 4.94 -15.97 -5.32
N ILE A 227 5.51 -15.13 -4.45
CA ILE A 227 5.68 -13.71 -4.72
C ILE A 227 6.52 -13.55 -6.00
N THR A 228 6.12 -12.60 -6.85
CA THR A 228 6.84 -12.34 -8.09
C THR A 228 8.20 -11.72 -7.79
N LYS A 229 9.17 -11.89 -8.70
CA LYS A 229 10.47 -11.21 -8.59
C LYS A 229 10.29 -9.71 -8.37
N HIS A 230 9.41 -9.09 -9.15
CA HIS A 230 9.13 -7.67 -9.07
C HIS A 230 8.62 -7.25 -7.67
N ASN A 231 7.55 -7.88 -7.15
CA ASN A 231 7.05 -7.55 -5.81
C ASN A 231 8.07 -7.90 -4.69
N PHE A 232 9.00 -8.83 -4.93
CA PHE A 232 10.06 -9.08 -3.96
C PHE A 232 11.07 -7.92 -3.91
N PHE A 233 11.34 -7.28 -5.05
CA PHE A 233 12.32 -6.19 -5.20
C PHE A 233 11.66 -4.82 -5.43
N ASP A 234 10.46 -4.56 -4.90
CA ASP A 234 9.72 -3.29 -5.06
C ASP A 234 10.20 -2.13 -4.16
N CYS A 235 11.16 -2.38 -3.27
CA CYS A 235 11.65 -1.43 -2.26
C CYS A 235 13.16 -1.31 -2.33
N GLU A 236 13.66 -0.14 -2.71
CA GLU A 236 15.10 0.14 -2.75
C GLU A 236 15.63 0.51 -1.36
N THR A 237 14.98 1.46 -0.68
CA THR A 237 15.39 1.89 0.66
C THR A 237 14.24 2.51 1.45
N ILE A 238 14.36 2.48 2.78
CA ILE A 238 13.57 3.32 3.69
C ILE A 238 14.53 3.92 4.70
N LEU A 239 14.60 5.24 4.76
CA LEU A 239 15.53 5.99 5.61
C LEU A 239 14.79 6.88 6.60
N ASN A 240 15.23 6.83 7.85
CA ASN A 240 14.88 7.79 8.88
C ASN A 240 15.86 8.97 8.77
N LEU A 241 15.38 10.11 8.30
CA LEU A 241 16.18 11.31 8.11
C LEU A 241 15.79 12.39 9.11
N LYS A 242 16.78 13.14 9.60
CA LYS A 242 16.55 14.30 10.45
C LYS A 242 17.37 15.47 9.93
N HIS A 243 16.71 16.59 9.66
CA HIS A 243 17.41 17.80 9.27
C HIS A 243 18.24 18.34 10.45
N PRO A 244 19.55 18.60 10.28
CA PRO A 244 20.45 18.87 11.39
C PRO A 244 20.14 20.17 12.13
N VAL A 245 19.55 21.16 11.45
CA VAL A 245 19.27 22.49 12.03
C VAL A 245 17.84 22.58 12.58
N SER A 246 16.83 22.30 11.76
CA SER A 246 15.42 22.40 12.15
C SER A 246 14.96 21.24 13.03
N GLY A 247 15.66 20.10 12.97
CA GLY A 247 15.25 18.87 13.61
C GLY A 247 14.05 18.20 12.97
N GLN A 248 13.56 18.71 11.83
CA GLN A 248 12.45 18.10 11.09
C GLN A 248 12.79 16.67 10.72
N LYS A 249 11.87 15.75 11.01
CA LYS A 249 11.98 14.34 10.66
C LYS A 249 11.31 14.08 9.33
N VAL A 250 11.94 13.22 8.53
CA VAL A 250 11.42 12.75 7.26
C VAL A 250 11.63 11.24 7.20
N LEU A 251 10.60 10.52 6.76
CA LEU A 251 10.74 9.15 6.31
C LEU A 251 10.86 9.17 4.79
N LEU A 252 12.06 8.87 4.28
CA LEU A 252 12.31 8.75 2.85
C LEU A 252 12.14 7.28 2.45
N LEU A 253 11.41 7.02 1.37
CA LEU A 253 11.26 5.70 0.78
C LEU A 253 11.54 5.78 -0.72
N GLN A 254 12.28 4.82 -1.27
CA GLN A 254 12.44 4.65 -2.72
C GLN A 254 11.89 3.29 -3.14
N GLY A 255 11.11 3.28 -4.22
CA GLY A 255 10.42 2.09 -4.70
C GLY A 255 9.86 2.26 -6.11
N ASP A 256 9.07 1.28 -6.52
CA ASP A 256 8.22 1.38 -7.70
C ASP A 256 6.93 2.14 -7.40
N MET A 257 5.95 2.09 -8.32
CA MET A 257 4.60 2.55 -8.02
C MET A 257 3.50 1.58 -8.49
N ASP A 258 2.82 0.93 -7.53
CA ASP A 258 1.56 0.19 -7.75
C ASP A 258 0.34 1.13 -7.60
N VAL A 259 -0.86 0.64 -7.96
CA VAL A 259 -2.08 1.46 -8.07
C VAL A 259 -3.15 0.99 -7.10
N VAL A 260 -3.70 1.94 -6.33
CA VAL A 260 -4.98 1.80 -5.63
C VAL A 260 -6.06 2.55 -6.40
N SER A 261 -7.20 1.89 -6.61
CA SER A 261 -8.36 2.45 -7.34
C SER A 261 -9.59 2.68 -6.47
N ASP A 262 -9.50 2.28 -5.21
CA ASP A 262 -10.61 2.20 -4.27
C ASP A 262 -10.92 3.54 -3.59
N GLY A 263 -12.03 3.57 -2.85
CA GLY A 263 -12.45 4.74 -2.09
C GLY A 263 -13.69 5.45 -2.64
N SER A 264 -14.48 6.06 -1.76
CA SER A 264 -15.78 6.62 -2.13
C SER A 264 -16.20 7.79 -1.26
N ASP A 265 -16.92 8.73 -1.85
CA ASP A 265 -17.44 9.90 -1.15
C ASP A 265 -18.79 10.31 -1.72
N GLY A 266 -19.87 10.05 -0.98
CA GLY A 266 -21.22 10.45 -1.39
C GLY A 266 -21.47 11.96 -1.40
N ASP A 267 -20.65 12.76 -0.72
CA ASP A 267 -20.79 14.22 -0.70
C ASP A 267 -20.19 14.86 -1.96
N ARG A 268 -19.07 14.32 -2.46
CA ARG A 268 -18.35 14.83 -3.65
C ARG A 268 -18.63 14.07 -4.94
N LEU A 269 -18.94 12.78 -4.85
CA LEU A 269 -19.19 11.89 -6.00
C LEU A 269 -20.40 10.99 -5.72
N PRO A 270 -21.63 11.50 -5.85
CA PRO A 270 -22.85 10.78 -5.46
C PRO A 270 -23.20 9.62 -6.40
N THR A 271 -22.57 9.56 -7.57
CA THR A 271 -22.80 8.53 -8.59
C THR A 271 -21.48 7.97 -9.06
N MET A 272 -21.39 6.64 -9.17
CA MET A 272 -20.26 5.92 -9.75
C MET A 272 -20.75 4.94 -10.82
N PRO A 273 -19.91 4.58 -11.81
CA PRO A 273 -20.26 3.59 -12.82
C PRO A 273 -20.70 2.25 -12.20
N ASP A 274 -21.69 1.58 -12.81
CA ASP A 274 -22.21 0.31 -12.30
C ASP A 274 -21.12 -0.75 -12.12
N LYS A 275 -20.15 -0.81 -13.04
CA LYS A 275 -18.98 -1.71 -12.94
C LYS A 275 -18.20 -1.56 -11.64
N ILE A 276 -18.20 -0.37 -11.02
CA ILE A 276 -17.59 -0.10 -9.72
C ILE A 276 -18.56 -0.49 -8.60
N VAL A 277 -19.81 -0.02 -8.68
CA VAL A 277 -20.86 -0.26 -7.68
C VAL A 277 -21.12 -1.75 -7.43
N THR A 278 -21.01 -2.57 -8.47
CA THR A 278 -21.24 -4.02 -8.40
C THR A 278 -19.96 -4.86 -8.30
N SER A 279 -18.76 -4.25 -8.33
CA SER A 279 -17.48 -4.99 -8.32
C SER A 279 -17.21 -5.64 -6.97
N SER A 280 -16.98 -6.95 -6.93
CA SER A 280 -16.57 -7.65 -5.70
C SER A 280 -15.24 -7.14 -5.12
N ASN A 281 -14.36 -6.63 -5.98
CA ASN A 281 -13.00 -6.21 -5.62
C ASN A 281 -12.88 -4.76 -5.18
N TYR A 282 -13.88 -3.92 -5.46
CA TYR A 282 -13.81 -2.50 -5.12
C TYR A 282 -14.09 -2.28 -3.64
N GLN A 283 -13.21 -1.56 -2.94
CA GLN A 283 -13.37 -1.21 -1.53
C GLN A 283 -13.90 0.22 -1.38
N PRO A 284 -14.92 0.49 -0.54
CA PRO A 284 -15.49 1.83 -0.44
C PRO A 284 -14.63 2.79 0.38
N MET A 285 -13.85 2.25 1.31
CA MET A 285 -13.24 3.02 2.38
C MET A 285 -11.73 2.98 2.25
N THR A 286 -11.11 4.15 2.19
CA THR A 286 -9.68 4.31 2.50
C THR A 286 -9.52 4.49 4.01
N SER A 287 -8.31 4.27 4.54
CA SER A 287 -8.02 4.52 5.95
C SER A 287 -8.23 6.00 6.33
N TYR A 288 -7.90 6.93 5.43
CA TYR A 288 -8.24 8.34 5.59
C TYR A 288 -9.72 8.56 5.27
N GLY A 289 -10.48 9.05 6.25
CA GLY A 289 -11.87 9.44 6.07
C GLY A 289 -12.32 10.46 7.10
N TRP A 290 -13.36 11.21 6.77
CA TRP A 290 -13.92 12.30 7.58
C TRP A 290 -15.43 12.13 7.72
N ARG A 291 -16.04 12.93 8.59
CA ARG A 291 -17.49 12.88 8.81
C ARG A 291 -18.22 13.46 7.61
N LYS A 292 -19.32 12.83 7.19
CA LYS A 292 -20.19 13.40 6.15
C LYS A 292 -20.76 14.75 6.58
N THR A 293 -20.91 15.59 5.57
CA THR A 293 -21.48 16.93 5.64
C THR A 293 -22.88 16.98 5.02
N SER A 294 -23.17 16.08 4.08
CA SER A 294 -24.46 16.02 3.39
C SER A 294 -25.28 14.78 3.77
N LYS A 295 -26.56 14.77 3.35
CA LYS A 295 -27.46 13.61 3.43
C LYS A 295 -27.37 12.70 2.20
N THR A 296 -26.55 13.04 1.22
CA THR A 296 -26.43 12.29 -0.03
C THR A 296 -25.81 10.93 0.27
N PRO A 297 -26.48 9.81 -0.10
CA PRO A 297 -25.97 8.49 0.19
C PRO A 297 -24.67 8.22 -0.56
N ASN A 298 -23.77 7.45 0.04
CA ASN A 298 -22.62 6.93 -0.68
C ASN A 298 -23.08 6.02 -1.84
N PRO A 299 -22.54 6.18 -3.07
CA PRO A 299 -22.98 5.44 -4.25
C PRO A 299 -22.87 3.91 -4.10
N LEU A 300 -21.98 3.42 -3.25
CA LEU A 300 -21.73 1.99 -3.07
C LEU A 300 -22.72 1.29 -2.12
N ILE A 301 -23.46 2.04 -1.29
CA ILE A 301 -24.40 1.45 -0.32
C ILE A 301 -25.43 0.52 -0.99
N LYS A 302 -25.94 0.90 -2.17
CA LYS A 302 -26.91 0.09 -2.92
C LYS A 302 -26.32 -1.27 -3.31
N GLY A 303 -25.11 -1.28 -3.85
CA GLY A 303 -24.40 -2.51 -4.22
C GLY A 303 -24.13 -3.40 -3.01
N TRP A 304 -23.73 -2.81 -1.88
CA TRP A 304 -23.41 -3.52 -0.64
C TRP A 304 -24.65 -4.16 0.00
N LYS A 305 -25.79 -3.45 -0.02
CA LYS A 305 -27.09 -4.02 0.37
C LYS A 305 -27.47 -5.22 -0.53
N GLY A 306 -27.16 -5.14 -1.83
CA GLY A 306 -27.29 -6.26 -2.76
C GLY A 306 -26.44 -7.48 -2.39
N ARG A 307 -25.20 -7.28 -1.94
CA ARG A 307 -24.33 -8.38 -1.46
C ARG A 307 -24.92 -9.10 -0.25
N ILE A 308 -25.49 -8.36 0.71
CA ILE A 308 -26.20 -8.95 1.85
C ILE A 308 -27.39 -9.78 1.38
N ALA A 309 -28.18 -9.26 0.43
CA ALA A 309 -29.32 -10.00 -0.12
C ALA A 309 -28.89 -11.31 -0.79
N ASN A 310 -27.82 -11.29 -1.59
CA ASN A 310 -27.26 -12.47 -2.24
C ASN A 310 -26.72 -13.49 -1.21
N ALA A 311 -25.98 -13.03 -0.20
CA ALA A 311 -25.48 -13.88 0.87
C ALA A 311 -26.62 -14.53 1.68
N ASN A 312 -27.69 -13.80 1.96
CA ASN A 312 -28.89 -14.34 2.62
C ASN A 312 -29.59 -15.39 1.75
N LYS A 313 -29.64 -15.19 0.43
CA LYS A 313 -30.19 -16.17 -0.51
C LYS A 313 -29.36 -17.46 -0.51
N GLU A 314 -28.03 -17.36 -0.52
CA GLU A 314 -27.13 -18.51 -0.43
C GLU A 314 -27.28 -19.23 0.92
N LEU A 315 -27.40 -18.49 2.03
CA LEU A 315 -27.67 -19.06 3.35
C LEU A 315 -28.97 -19.86 3.44
N ALA A 316 -29.98 -19.53 2.63
CA ALA A 316 -31.24 -20.25 2.56
C ALA A 316 -31.18 -21.50 1.67
N ASP A 317 -30.11 -21.69 0.89
CA ASP A 317 -29.94 -22.87 0.05
C ASP A 317 -29.49 -24.08 0.88
N SER A 318 -30.26 -25.17 0.79
CA SER A 318 -29.96 -26.46 1.42
C SER A 318 -28.59 -27.06 1.06
N LYS A 319 -27.99 -26.63 -0.06
CA LYS A 319 -26.67 -27.09 -0.53
C LYS A 319 -25.50 -26.36 0.15
N THR A 320 -25.77 -25.28 0.88
CA THR A 320 -24.73 -24.48 1.51
C THR A 320 -24.10 -25.24 2.69
N THR A 321 -22.79 -25.46 2.61
CA THR A 321 -22.05 -26.16 3.66
C THR A 321 -22.01 -25.34 4.94
N LYS A 322 -21.83 -26.00 6.10
CA LYS A 322 -21.71 -25.31 7.39
C LYS A 322 -20.59 -24.26 7.40
N ALA A 323 -19.41 -24.61 6.88
CA ALA A 323 -18.28 -23.70 6.82
C ALA A 323 -18.59 -22.46 5.97
N ARG A 324 -19.25 -22.65 4.82
CA ARG A 324 -19.69 -21.54 3.96
C ARG A 324 -20.75 -20.69 4.63
N ALA A 325 -21.71 -21.29 5.31
CA ALA A 325 -22.74 -20.56 6.04
C ALA A 325 -22.15 -19.71 7.18
N ASP A 326 -21.18 -20.25 7.92
CA ASP A 326 -20.52 -19.52 9.00
C ASP A 326 -19.68 -18.35 8.42
N TRP A 327 -19.01 -18.54 7.27
CA TRP A 327 -18.34 -17.46 6.54
C TRP A 327 -19.31 -16.36 6.07
N LEU A 328 -20.44 -16.73 5.46
CA LEU A 328 -21.45 -15.78 4.96
C LEU A 328 -22.02 -14.91 6.08
N LYS A 329 -22.28 -15.47 7.25
CA LYS A 329 -22.75 -14.72 8.42
C LYS A 329 -21.72 -13.68 8.87
N MET A 330 -20.45 -14.08 8.98
CA MET A 330 -19.37 -13.14 9.32
C MET A 330 -19.25 -12.03 8.26
N ARG A 331 -19.36 -12.38 6.98
CA ARG A 331 -19.29 -11.43 5.86
C ARG A 331 -20.46 -10.44 5.90
N ILE A 332 -21.68 -10.90 6.18
CA ILE A 332 -22.87 -10.03 6.32
C ILE A 332 -22.66 -9.02 7.45
N GLU A 333 -22.20 -9.46 8.62
CA GLU A 333 -21.97 -8.57 9.76
C GLU A 333 -20.85 -7.55 9.48
N LYS A 334 -19.81 -7.96 8.72
CA LYS A 334 -18.79 -7.02 8.23
C LYS A 334 -19.43 -5.97 7.32
N ILE A 335 -20.15 -6.40 6.28
CA ILE A 335 -20.77 -5.47 5.30
C ILE A 335 -21.76 -4.52 5.96
N LYS A 336 -22.53 -4.95 6.97
CA LYS A 336 -23.41 -4.05 7.74
C LYS A 336 -22.65 -2.91 8.41
N ARG A 337 -21.52 -3.21 9.07
CA ARG A 337 -20.67 -2.18 9.68
C ARG A 337 -20.06 -1.25 8.63
N GLU A 338 -19.66 -1.77 7.47
CA GLU A 338 -19.15 -0.96 6.36
C GLU A 338 -20.23 -0.02 5.81
N ILE A 339 -21.48 -0.48 5.71
CA ILE A 339 -22.63 0.37 5.34
C ILE A 339 -22.83 1.49 6.37
N GLU A 340 -22.81 1.17 7.67
CA GLU A 340 -22.93 2.18 8.74
C GLU A 340 -21.81 3.22 8.66
N ASP A 341 -20.57 2.80 8.40
CA ASP A 341 -19.43 3.72 8.24
C ASP A 341 -19.63 4.61 7.01
N MET A 342 -20.04 4.06 5.86
CA MET A 342 -20.39 4.83 4.64
C MET A 342 -21.59 5.76 4.80
N GLU A 343 -22.53 5.44 5.69
CA GLU A 343 -23.66 6.31 6.03
C GLU A 343 -23.23 7.50 6.90
N ALA A 344 -22.15 7.37 7.67
CA ALA A 344 -21.65 8.40 8.58
C ALA A 344 -20.44 9.20 8.04
N ARG A 345 -19.65 8.63 7.12
CA ARG A 345 -18.34 9.12 6.71
C ARG A 345 -18.12 9.14 5.19
N SER A 346 -17.17 9.97 4.80
CA SER A 346 -16.64 10.10 3.44
C SER A 346 -15.14 9.76 3.44
N TYR A 347 -14.65 9.31 2.30
CA TYR A 347 -13.27 8.83 2.12
C TYR A 347 -12.64 9.47 0.89
N LEU A 348 -11.33 9.26 0.73
CA LEU A 348 -10.64 9.65 -0.50
C LEU A 348 -11.21 8.84 -1.67
N ILE A 349 -11.19 9.41 -2.87
CA ILE A 349 -11.57 8.73 -4.11
C ILE A 349 -10.31 8.62 -4.95
N ALA A 350 -9.75 7.41 -5.10
CA ALA A 350 -8.44 7.25 -5.73
C ALA A 350 -8.34 7.77 -7.15
N GLU A 351 -9.44 7.85 -7.91
CA GLU A 351 -9.42 8.44 -9.26
C GLU A 351 -9.23 9.97 -9.27
N TYR A 352 -9.56 10.66 -8.19
CA TYR A 352 -9.58 12.13 -8.13
C TYR A 352 -8.62 12.72 -7.10
N ASP A 353 -8.35 12.01 -6.00
CA ASP A 353 -7.55 12.52 -4.88
C ASP A 353 -6.12 11.98 -4.90
N PRO A 354 -5.08 12.84 -4.85
CA PRO A 354 -3.69 12.41 -4.82
C PRO A 354 -3.28 11.95 -3.41
N PHE A 355 -3.12 10.65 -3.24
CA PHE A 355 -2.60 10.07 -2.00
C PHE A 355 -1.68 8.88 -2.25
N VAL A 356 -0.91 8.51 -1.22
CA VAL A 356 -0.05 7.33 -1.18
C VAL A 356 -0.53 6.34 -0.13
N VAL A 357 -0.10 5.10 -0.27
CA VAL A 357 -0.42 3.99 0.62
C VAL A 357 0.86 3.51 1.28
N MET A 358 0.81 3.36 2.60
CA MET A 358 1.95 2.88 3.39
C MET A 358 1.67 1.50 3.98
N PRO A 359 2.70 0.66 4.18
CA PRO A 359 2.52 -0.65 4.80
C PRO A 359 1.78 -0.56 6.13
N ILE A 360 0.81 -1.44 6.37
CA ILE A 360 -0.02 -1.38 7.58
C ILE A 360 0.79 -1.45 8.88
N ASN A 361 1.85 -2.26 8.92
CA ASN A 361 2.75 -2.37 10.08
C ASN A 361 3.49 -1.07 10.40
N MET A 362 3.67 -0.19 9.41
CA MET A 362 4.18 1.17 9.61
C MET A 362 3.07 2.08 10.13
N VAL A 363 1.91 2.09 9.47
CA VAL A 363 0.79 3.00 9.77
C VAL A 363 0.20 2.83 11.17
N VAL A 364 0.13 1.58 11.66
CA VAL A 364 -0.38 1.27 13.00
C VAL A 364 0.65 1.46 14.11
N ASN A 365 1.92 1.67 13.75
CA ASN A 365 3.00 1.81 14.73
C ASN A 365 2.93 3.18 15.40
N ARG A 366 2.54 3.19 16.69
CA ARG A 366 2.38 4.44 17.45
C ARG A 366 3.65 4.88 18.16
N ASP A 367 4.59 3.96 18.35
CA ASP A 367 5.78 4.17 19.16
C ASP A 367 6.97 4.73 18.36
N ASP A 368 7.03 4.45 17.05
CA ASP A 368 8.06 5.05 16.20
C ASP A 368 7.85 6.56 16.04
N GLU A 369 8.95 7.27 15.91
CA GLU A 369 8.92 8.69 15.61
C GLU A 369 8.91 9.01 14.11
N TYR A 370 9.31 8.04 13.29
CA TYR A 370 9.35 8.14 11.83
C TYR A 370 8.22 7.37 11.15
N ALA A 371 7.42 6.60 11.90
CA ALA A 371 6.27 5.89 11.34
C ALA A 371 5.29 6.88 10.67
N ALA A 372 5.03 6.64 9.40
CA ALA A 372 3.97 7.31 8.67
C ALA A 372 2.61 7.07 9.34
N ARG A 373 1.73 8.06 9.31
CA ARG A 373 0.36 7.94 9.82
C ARG A 373 -0.63 8.37 8.75
N VAL A 374 -1.83 7.81 8.82
CA VAL A 374 -2.95 8.25 7.98
C VAL A 374 -3.18 9.75 8.16
N GLY A 375 -3.03 10.48 7.06
CA GLY A 375 -3.16 11.93 6.96
C GLY A 375 -1.86 12.71 7.11
N ASP A 376 -0.71 12.06 7.35
CA ASP A 376 0.58 12.76 7.28
C ASP A 376 0.82 13.25 5.84
N TYR A 377 1.38 14.45 5.72
CA TYR A 377 1.77 15.04 4.45
C TYR A 377 2.91 14.25 3.81
N CYS A 378 2.83 14.12 2.49
CA CYS A 378 3.79 13.39 1.68
C CYS A 378 4.07 14.14 0.38
N VAL A 379 5.31 14.05 -0.12
CA VAL A 379 5.68 14.49 -1.45
C VAL A 379 6.21 13.29 -2.22
N VAL A 380 5.62 13.02 -3.38
CA VAL A 380 6.08 11.99 -4.31
C VAL A 380 6.95 12.65 -5.37
N ILE A 381 8.16 12.18 -5.56
CA ILE A 381 9.12 12.70 -6.54
C ILE A 381 9.30 11.64 -7.62
N TYR A 382 9.05 12.04 -8.87
CA TYR A 382 9.25 11.22 -10.06
C TYR A 382 9.89 12.07 -11.16
N GLY A 383 11.09 11.67 -11.59
CA GLY A 383 11.96 12.52 -12.39
C GLY A 383 12.19 13.87 -11.69
N ASP A 384 11.91 14.96 -12.41
CA ASP A 384 12.05 16.34 -11.93
C ASP A 384 10.80 16.91 -11.23
N THR A 385 9.70 16.15 -11.15
CA THR A 385 8.42 16.67 -10.63
C THR A 385 8.15 16.20 -9.21
N LEU A 386 7.67 17.12 -8.37
CA LEU A 386 7.32 16.89 -6.98
C LEU A 386 5.81 17.04 -6.78
N TYR A 387 5.14 15.94 -6.45
CA TYR A 387 3.69 15.88 -6.30
C TYR A 387 3.29 15.90 -4.82
N PRO A 388 2.64 16.97 -4.34
CA PRO A 388 2.13 17.02 -2.98
C PRO A 388 0.97 16.03 -2.81
N ALA A 389 0.93 15.32 -1.69
CA ALA A 389 -0.04 14.27 -1.38
C ALA A 389 -0.15 14.09 0.14
N ILE A 390 -0.97 13.13 0.56
CA ILE A 390 -1.01 12.64 1.93
C ILE A 390 -0.87 11.11 1.96
N VAL A 391 -0.53 10.56 3.12
CA VAL A 391 -0.70 9.13 3.41
C VAL A 391 -2.19 8.86 3.58
N GLY A 392 -2.83 8.36 2.52
CA GLY A 392 -4.28 8.20 2.45
C GLY A 392 -4.77 6.82 2.91
N ASP A 393 -3.92 5.80 2.77
CA ASP A 393 -4.33 4.43 3.08
C ASP A 393 -3.21 3.55 3.64
N ALA A 394 -3.61 2.38 4.13
CA ALA A 394 -2.73 1.35 4.65
C ALA A 394 -2.79 0.08 3.78
N GLY A 395 -1.64 -0.31 3.22
CA GLY A 395 -1.50 -1.47 2.35
C GLY A 395 -0.93 -2.70 3.05
N PRO A 396 -0.70 -3.81 2.32
CA PRO A 396 -0.09 -5.01 2.86
C PRO A 396 1.27 -4.74 3.53
N SER A 397 1.60 -5.48 4.59
CA SER A 397 2.84 -5.29 5.36
C SER A 397 4.14 -5.70 4.64
N PHE A 398 4.03 -6.20 3.41
CA PHE A 398 5.12 -6.74 2.61
C PHE A 398 5.27 -6.03 1.25
N LYS A 399 4.57 -4.93 1.03
CA LYS A 399 4.61 -4.14 -0.21
C LYS A 399 4.80 -2.67 0.10
N VAL A 400 5.44 -1.95 -0.82
CA VAL A 400 5.54 -0.49 -0.82
C VAL A 400 5.14 0.05 -2.19
N GLY A 401 5.19 1.37 -2.38
CA GLY A 401 5.01 1.97 -3.70
C GLY A 401 3.55 2.17 -4.13
N GLU A 402 2.55 1.87 -3.32
CA GLU A 402 1.15 2.03 -3.76
C GLU A 402 0.69 3.51 -3.72
N ALA A 403 0.03 3.97 -4.78
CA ALA A 403 -0.55 5.31 -4.84
C ALA A 403 -1.92 5.34 -5.53
N SER A 404 -2.68 6.40 -5.28
CA SER A 404 -3.97 6.68 -5.91
C SER A 404 -3.91 6.61 -7.44
N LEU A 405 -4.98 6.14 -8.08
CA LEU A 405 -5.13 6.16 -9.53
C LEU A 405 -4.94 7.56 -10.14
N ARG A 406 -5.27 8.64 -9.40
CA ARG A 406 -5.02 10.02 -9.80
C ARG A 406 -3.53 10.30 -9.97
N MET A 407 -2.73 9.91 -8.98
CA MET A 407 -1.27 10.02 -9.04
C MET A 407 -0.72 9.16 -10.17
N ALA A 408 -1.18 7.91 -10.27
CA ALA A 408 -0.71 6.99 -11.29
C ALA A 408 -0.95 7.51 -12.72
N LYS A 409 -2.17 8.00 -13.00
CA LYS A 409 -2.50 8.62 -14.30
C LYS A 409 -1.69 9.89 -14.58
N GLN A 410 -1.26 10.60 -13.54
CA GLN A 410 -0.40 11.77 -13.69
C GLN A 410 1.02 11.40 -14.13
N LEU A 411 1.51 10.21 -13.73
CA LEU A 411 2.84 9.72 -14.12
C LEU A 411 2.83 8.97 -15.47
N ASP A 412 1.79 8.16 -15.72
CA ASP A 412 1.51 7.53 -17.02
C ASP A 412 0.01 7.56 -17.27
N GLU A 413 -0.45 8.31 -18.28
CA GLU A 413 -1.86 8.46 -18.64
C GLU A 413 -2.57 7.12 -18.92
N ARG A 414 -1.80 6.08 -19.26
CA ARG A 414 -2.32 4.74 -19.56
C ARG A 414 -2.55 3.91 -18.29
N ALA A 415 -2.12 4.41 -17.14
CA ALA A 415 -2.30 3.74 -15.86
C ALA A 415 -3.79 3.52 -15.55
N ASN A 416 -4.07 2.34 -15.02
CA ASN A 416 -5.41 1.90 -14.64
C ASN A 416 -5.30 0.87 -13.51
N PRO A 417 -6.41 0.40 -12.92
CA PRO A 417 -6.36 -0.55 -11.80
C PRO A 417 -5.59 -1.85 -12.09
N TYR A 418 -5.39 -2.19 -13.36
CA TYR A 418 -4.67 -3.39 -13.82
C TYR A 418 -3.33 -3.07 -14.50
N ARG A 419 -2.98 -1.79 -14.61
CA ARG A 419 -1.75 -1.32 -15.24
C ARG A 419 -1.11 -0.23 -14.40
N ARG A 420 0.01 -0.57 -13.79
CA ARG A 420 0.83 0.37 -13.03
C ARG A 420 1.52 1.43 -13.90
N PRO A 421 1.81 2.61 -13.33
CA PRO A 421 2.54 3.68 -14.03
C PRO A 421 4.05 3.43 -14.08
N VAL A 422 4.63 2.83 -13.04
CA VAL A 422 6.08 2.67 -12.88
C VAL A 422 6.39 1.27 -12.37
N SER A 423 7.19 0.51 -13.13
CA SER A 423 7.62 -0.85 -12.75
C SER A 423 9.05 -0.93 -12.20
N ASP A 424 9.82 0.14 -12.37
CA ASP A 424 11.21 0.25 -11.94
C ASP A 424 11.30 1.05 -10.62
N LEU A 425 12.39 0.89 -9.90
CA LEU A 425 12.64 1.62 -8.66
C LEU A 425 13.10 3.04 -9.00
N THR A 426 12.16 3.93 -9.31
CA THR A 426 12.44 5.30 -9.73
C THR A 426 11.61 6.36 -8.99
N VAL A 427 10.75 5.94 -8.06
CA VAL A 427 9.88 6.85 -7.32
C VAL A 427 10.44 7.05 -5.92
N THR A 428 10.56 8.32 -5.51
CA THR A 428 10.94 8.69 -4.15
C THR A 428 9.74 9.28 -3.41
N TYR A 429 9.48 8.80 -2.20
CA TYR A 429 8.41 9.27 -1.33
C TYR A 429 9.05 9.95 -0.12
N LEU A 430 8.71 11.21 0.10
CA LEU A 430 9.06 11.93 1.32
C LEU A 430 7.82 12.03 2.18
N VAL A 431 7.76 11.30 3.29
CA VAL A 431 6.69 11.45 4.28
C VAL A 431 7.21 12.30 5.43
N PHE A 432 6.39 13.25 5.87
CA PHE A 432 6.65 14.08 7.04
C PHE A 432 5.87 13.52 8.23
N PRO A 433 6.50 12.71 9.10
CA PRO A 433 5.77 11.97 10.13
C PRO A 433 5.20 12.91 11.18
N ARG A 434 4.01 12.59 11.72
CA ARG A 434 3.30 13.39 12.75
C ARG A 434 2.89 14.77 12.26
N SER A 435 2.70 14.95 10.95
CA SER A 435 2.23 16.19 10.34
C SER A 435 0.71 16.23 10.15
N VAL A 436 0.01 15.12 10.41
CA VAL A 436 -1.44 15.01 10.24
C VAL A 436 -2.22 16.10 11.00
N GLU A 437 -3.12 16.75 10.27
CA GLU A 437 -4.11 17.68 10.83
C GLU A 437 -5.39 16.94 11.26
N LYS A 438 -5.99 17.38 12.37
CA LYS A 438 -7.26 16.84 12.89
C LYS A 438 -8.23 17.98 13.23
N PRO A 439 -9.56 17.79 13.03
CA PRO A 439 -10.19 16.61 12.42
C PRO A 439 -9.85 16.48 10.94
N ASN A 440 -9.91 15.25 10.41
CA ASN A 440 -9.79 15.03 8.96
C ASN A 440 -10.91 15.78 8.22
N SER A 441 -10.62 16.21 7.00
CA SER A 441 -11.55 16.94 6.14
C SER A 441 -11.43 16.46 4.69
N ALA A 442 -12.35 16.93 3.83
CA ALA A 442 -12.25 16.68 2.40
C ALA A 442 -10.97 17.32 1.83
N PRO A 443 -10.37 16.72 0.79
CA PRO A 443 -9.15 17.23 0.19
C PRO A 443 -9.24 18.70 -0.23
N ASN A 444 -8.20 19.45 0.12
CA ASN A 444 -7.95 20.82 -0.33
C ASN A 444 -6.52 20.86 -0.87
N TYR A 445 -6.37 20.82 -2.19
CA TYR A 445 -5.07 20.62 -2.82
C TYR A 445 -4.13 21.82 -2.67
N ASP A 446 -4.67 23.04 -2.66
CA ASP A 446 -3.87 24.25 -2.41
C ASP A 446 -3.31 24.24 -0.99
N HIS A 447 -4.15 23.88 -0.01
CA HIS A 447 -3.71 23.72 1.37
C HIS A 447 -2.64 22.63 1.50
N TRP A 448 -2.86 21.45 0.89
CA TRP A 448 -1.88 20.37 0.92
C TRP A 448 -0.55 20.76 0.28
N ARG A 449 -0.60 21.49 -0.84
CA ARG A 449 0.59 22.02 -1.51
C ARG A 449 1.35 22.99 -0.59
N ASN A 450 0.64 23.92 0.05
CA ASN A 450 1.26 24.88 0.98
C ASN A 450 1.91 24.17 2.17
N MET A 451 1.21 23.23 2.80
CA MET A 451 1.77 22.46 3.92
C MET A 451 2.98 21.63 3.50
N CYS A 452 2.93 20.97 2.33
CA CYS A 452 4.09 20.25 1.79
C CYS A 452 5.27 21.20 1.53
N GLN A 453 5.02 22.42 1.04
CA GLN A 453 6.06 23.42 0.83
C GLN A 453 6.70 23.84 2.16
N GLU A 454 5.91 24.12 3.20
CA GLU A 454 6.43 24.46 4.54
C GLU A 454 7.32 23.34 5.10
N PHE A 455 6.92 22.08 4.93
CA PHE A 455 7.73 20.95 5.35
C PHE A 455 9.02 20.79 4.54
N ILE A 456 8.98 21.03 3.22
CA ILE A 456 10.19 21.05 2.40
C ILE A 456 11.13 22.19 2.81
N ASP A 457 10.60 23.38 3.05
CA ASP A 457 11.38 24.53 3.50
C ASP A 457 12.06 24.25 4.84
N SER A 458 11.39 23.50 5.72
CA SER A 458 11.96 23.07 6.99
C SER A 458 13.13 22.07 6.86
N ILE A 459 13.35 21.46 5.70
CA ILE A 459 14.47 20.54 5.41
C ILE A 459 15.47 21.12 4.42
N GLY A 460 15.50 22.45 4.26
CA GLY A 460 16.47 23.16 3.42
C GLY A 460 15.87 23.76 2.14
N GLY A 461 14.57 23.56 1.89
CA GLY A 461 13.88 24.08 0.72
C GLY A 461 14.14 23.27 -0.55
N LEU A 462 13.53 23.73 -1.64
CA LEU A 462 13.76 23.17 -2.98
C LEU A 462 14.98 23.80 -3.63
N GLY A 463 15.67 23.03 -4.46
CA GLY A 463 16.70 23.56 -5.35
C GLY A 463 16.14 24.58 -6.35
N GLU A 464 17.03 25.41 -6.90
CA GLU A 464 16.67 26.43 -7.87
C GLU A 464 15.95 25.83 -9.09
N GLY A 465 14.83 26.43 -9.49
CA GLY A 465 14.03 25.99 -10.64
C GLY A 465 13.02 24.87 -10.36
N TYR A 466 13.03 24.29 -9.15
CA TYR A 466 12.06 23.28 -8.75
C TYR A 466 10.88 23.89 -7.97
N GLN A 467 9.69 23.33 -8.19
CA GLN A 467 8.47 23.73 -7.49
C GLN A 467 7.54 22.52 -7.29
N LEU A 468 6.68 22.60 -6.28
CA LEU A 468 5.61 21.62 -6.11
C LEU A 468 4.58 21.72 -7.23
N PHE A 469 4.14 20.56 -7.72
CA PHE A 469 3.06 20.40 -8.68
C PHE A 469 1.74 20.95 -8.13
N GLU A 470 0.94 21.54 -9.01
CA GLU A 470 -0.37 22.11 -8.68
C GLU A 470 -1.48 21.19 -9.19
N TRP A 471 -2.20 20.55 -8.27
CA TRP A 471 -3.28 19.65 -8.63
C TRP A 471 -4.56 20.40 -9.01
N GLN A 472 -5.07 20.10 -10.19
CA GLN A 472 -6.39 20.56 -10.60
C GLN A 472 -7.49 19.62 -10.09
N ASN A 473 -8.60 20.20 -9.63
CA ASN A 473 -9.80 19.44 -9.29
C ASN A 473 -10.44 18.89 -10.56
N THR A 474 -10.57 17.56 -10.62
CA THR A 474 -11.09 16.83 -11.77
C THR A 474 -12.43 16.13 -11.47
N LEU A 475 -12.97 16.35 -10.27
CA LEU A 475 -14.29 15.81 -9.92
C LEU A 475 -15.36 16.39 -10.84
N PRO A 476 -16.34 15.58 -11.26
CA PRO A 476 -17.48 16.10 -12.01
C PRO A 476 -18.28 17.10 -11.15
N PRO A 477 -18.89 18.12 -11.76
CA PRO A 477 -19.76 19.04 -11.04
C PRO A 477 -20.93 18.27 -10.41
N LEU A 478 -21.37 18.70 -9.23
CA LEU A 478 -22.49 18.05 -8.54
C LEU A 478 -23.78 18.26 -9.34
N PRO A 479 -24.70 17.28 -9.34
CA PRO A 479 -25.99 17.43 -10.02
C PRO A 479 -26.75 18.64 -9.45
N GLY A 480 -26.95 19.67 -10.27
CA GLY A 480 -27.67 20.90 -9.90
C GLY A 480 -26.79 22.09 -9.49
N SER A 481 -25.46 21.99 -9.53
CA SER A 481 -24.61 23.20 -9.50
C SER A 481 -24.55 23.80 -10.90
N GLU A 482 -25.14 24.99 -11.10
CA GLU A 482 -24.90 25.79 -12.32
C GLU A 482 -23.40 26.06 -12.44
N PRO A 483 -22.82 25.96 -13.66
CA PRO A 483 -21.42 26.30 -13.86
C PRO A 483 -21.19 27.78 -13.52
N PRO A 484 -20.10 28.14 -12.81
CA PRO A 484 -19.77 29.54 -12.61
C PRO A 484 -19.57 30.21 -13.97
N ALA A 485 -20.26 31.33 -14.18
CA ALA A 485 -20.13 32.14 -15.38
C ALA A 485 -18.65 32.49 -15.59
N SER A 486 -18.09 32.04 -16.72
CA SER A 486 -16.77 32.43 -17.18
C SER A 486 -16.80 33.93 -17.45
N SER A 487 -16.24 34.71 -16.53
CA SER A 487 -15.98 36.13 -16.74
C SER A 487 -14.72 36.26 -17.59
N SER A 488 -14.87 36.23 -18.92
CA SER A 488 -13.90 36.81 -19.84
C SER A 488 -14.65 37.66 -20.84
N GLU A 489 -14.79 38.94 -20.52
CA GLU A 489 -14.85 39.99 -21.52
C GLU A 489 -14.34 41.29 -20.88
N ALA A 490 -13.16 41.71 -21.33
CA ALA A 490 -12.67 43.07 -21.23
C ALA A 490 -12.16 43.49 -22.62
N PRO A 491 -12.23 44.79 -22.94
CA PRO A 491 -12.60 45.28 -24.27
C PRO A 491 -11.40 45.54 -25.17
N THR A 492 -11.60 45.45 -26.49
CA THR A 492 -10.66 45.96 -27.49
C THR A 492 -11.29 47.13 -28.23
N GLU A 493 -10.98 48.35 -27.78
CA GLU A 493 -10.91 49.52 -28.66
C GLU A 493 -9.58 49.46 -29.42
N GLY A 494 -9.63 49.63 -30.74
CA GLY A 494 -8.45 49.54 -31.60
C GLY A 494 -8.71 49.90 -33.06
N SER A 495 -9.14 51.14 -33.29
CA SER A 495 -8.75 52.01 -34.42
C SER A 495 -8.50 51.36 -35.80
N GLU A 496 -9.48 51.42 -36.69
CA GLU A 496 -9.25 51.33 -38.15
C GLU A 496 -9.22 52.72 -38.79
N THR A 497 -8.15 53.02 -39.52
CA THR A 497 -8.06 54.18 -40.41
C THR A 497 -7.34 53.77 -41.70
N SER A 498 -8.06 53.77 -42.82
CA SER A 498 -7.64 54.01 -44.22
C SER A 498 -8.73 53.40 -45.13
N ALA A 499 -9.21 53.98 -46.24
CA ALA A 499 -9.10 55.25 -46.94
C ALA A 499 -10.31 55.29 -47.95
N PRO A 500 -10.62 56.42 -48.61
CA PRO A 500 -11.94 56.67 -49.19
C PRO A 500 -12.07 56.28 -50.67
N ALA A 501 -13.29 55.91 -51.09
CA ALA A 501 -13.67 55.75 -52.50
C ALA A 501 -14.86 56.64 -52.86
N GLU A 502 -14.55 57.65 -53.68
CA GLU A 502 -15.32 58.24 -54.78
C GLU A 502 -16.84 58.49 -54.67
N THR A 503 -17.11 59.79 -54.63
CA THR A 503 -18.22 60.57 -55.20
C THR A 503 -19.00 59.92 -56.36
N LYS A 504 -20.34 59.89 -56.21
CA LYS A 504 -21.29 60.02 -57.33
C LYS A 504 -22.30 61.11 -56.99
N ALA A 505 -22.36 62.13 -57.85
CA ALA A 505 -23.36 63.19 -57.87
C ALA A 505 -24.47 62.86 -58.89
N ALA A 506 -25.61 63.55 -58.73
CA ALA A 506 -26.91 63.55 -59.43
C ALA A 506 -27.99 62.95 -58.51
N GLU A 507 -28.98 63.68 -58.00
CA GLU A 507 -29.65 64.93 -58.39
C GLU A 507 -30.06 65.74 -57.14
#